data_AF-A0A0E2Q298-F1
#
_entry.id   AF-A0A0E2Q298-F1
#
_cell.length_a   1.000
_cell.length_b   1.000
_cell.length_c   1.000
_cell.angle_alpha   90.00
_cell.angle_beta   90.00
_cell.angle_gamma   90.00
#
_symmetry.space_group_name_H-M   'P 1'
#
loop_
_entity.id
_entity.type
_entity.pdbx_description
1 polymer ?
#
loop_
_entity_poly.entity_id
_entity_poly.type
_entity_poly.pdbx_seq_one_letter_code
_entity_poly.pdbx_strand_id
1 'polypeptide(L)'
;MTEKKIAVKVDHVSKFFKLPLESTQSLRTALVNRFKGIKGYKEQHVLKDIDFEVEEGDFFGIVGRNGSGKSTLLKIISQIYVPEQGTVTVNGKMVSFIELGVGFNPELTGRENVYMNGAMLGFTTAEVDAMYDEIVEFAELEDFMNQKLKNYSSGMQVRLAFSVAIKAQGDVLILDEVLAVGDEAFQRKCNDYFMERKKSGKTTILVTHDMGAVKKYCNKAILIEDGYIKAKGEPRDVANQYSFDNTEQVITSDQPGIERSGSVVENLKLSLLSSKRATPNEPISFDLTYTLLEDVPTYIAISFTDIDRNVWIYNDNTMDNLTSGKGDIKVNYQCSLAGLNDIKLKLEVTVRDANNQVLAFLPADEIPVIVLNRDDIDEDDESAKDSATGIIQRNGKWSFS
;
A
#
# COMPACT_ATOMS: atom_id res chain seq x y z
N MET A 1 -32.26 -5.87 -2.97
CA MET A 1 -30.96 -5.16 -3.04
C MET A 1 -31.16 -3.99 -3.98
N THR A 2 -31.13 -2.77 -3.48
CA THR A 2 -31.16 -1.56 -4.30
C THR A 2 -29.85 -1.52 -5.10
N GLU A 3 -29.92 -1.50 -6.43
CA GLU A 3 -28.73 -1.29 -7.28
C GLU A 3 -28.08 0.04 -6.88
N LYS A 4 -26.83 -0.02 -6.43
CA LYS A 4 -26.04 1.17 -6.14
C LYS A 4 -25.64 1.82 -7.46
N LYS A 5 -25.73 3.14 -7.53
CA LYS A 5 -25.34 3.93 -8.70
C LYS A 5 -23.82 3.92 -8.87
N ILE A 6 -23.37 3.95 -10.12
CA ILE A 6 -21.94 3.99 -10.47
C ILE A 6 -21.49 5.46 -10.46
N ALA A 7 -20.46 5.78 -9.69
CA ALA A 7 -19.82 7.09 -9.66
C ALA A 7 -18.73 7.22 -10.73
N VAL A 8 -17.91 6.18 -10.93
CA VAL A 8 -16.87 6.13 -11.97
C VAL A 8 -16.90 4.77 -12.65
N LYS A 9 -16.93 4.76 -13.98
CA LYS A 9 -16.80 3.56 -14.82
C LYS A 9 -15.58 3.68 -15.71
N VAL A 10 -14.67 2.72 -15.59
CA VAL A 10 -13.50 2.55 -16.46
C VAL A 10 -13.75 1.30 -17.29
N ASP A 11 -13.91 1.47 -18.60
CA ASP A 11 -14.37 0.43 -19.52
C ASP A 11 -13.26 0.12 -20.54
N HIS A 12 -12.60 -1.03 -20.37
CA HIS A 12 -11.56 -1.57 -21.26
C HIS A 12 -10.45 -0.57 -21.66
N VAL A 13 -9.96 0.21 -20.69
CA VAL A 13 -9.00 1.30 -20.94
C VAL A 13 -7.59 0.78 -21.22
N SER A 14 -7.01 1.22 -22.34
CA SER A 14 -5.61 0.98 -22.67
C SER A 14 -4.85 2.28 -22.96
N LYS A 15 -3.60 2.36 -22.48
CA LYS A 15 -2.73 3.52 -22.66
C LYS A 15 -1.31 3.11 -23.01
N PHE A 16 -0.73 3.72 -24.05
CA PHE A 16 0.69 3.64 -24.35
C PHE A 16 1.32 5.01 -24.57
N PHE A 17 2.65 5.07 -24.38
CA PHE A 17 3.45 6.24 -24.71
C PHE A 17 4.46 5.89 -25.80
N LYS A 18 4.71 6.84 -26.70
CA LYS A 18 5.74 6.70 -27.74
C LYS A 18 7.06 7.23 -27.16
N LEU A 19 7.97 6.32 -26.84
CA LEU A 19 9.32 6.66 -26.43
C LEU A 19 10.19 6.86 -27.68
N PRO A 20 10.69 8.07 -27.95
CA PRO A 20 11.61 8.27 -29.07
C PRO A 20 12.86 7.42 -28.84
N LEU A 21 13.23 6.63 -29.85
CA LEU A 21 14.53 5.96 -29.86
C LEU A 21 15.52 7.01 -30.35
N GLU A 22 16.61 7.24 -29.63
CA GLU A 22 17.70 8.09 -30.12
C GLU A 22 18.26 7.48 -31.41
N SER A 23 17.71 7.88 -32.55
CA SER A 23 18.29 7.61 -33.85
C SER A 23 18.74 8.94 -34.45
N THR A 24 20.04 9.20 -34.29
CA THR A 24 20.93 10.01 -35.14
C THR A 24 20.28 11.09 -36.01
N GLN A 25 20.70 12.35 -35.84
CA GLN A 25 20.31 13.56 -36.60
C GLN A 25 20.61 13.54 -38.13
N SER A 26 20.72 12.37 -38.76
CA SER A 26 21.04 12.23 -40.18
C SER A 26 19.79 12.00 -41.02
N LEU A 27 19.54 12.90 -41.99
CA LEU A 27 18.49 12.78 -43.00
C LEU A 27 18.56 11.46 -43.80
N ARG A 28 19.77 10.89 -43.96
CA ARG A 28 19.94 9.58 -44.62
C ARG A 28 19.35 8.44 -43.78
N THR A 29 19.55 8.46 -42.46
CA THR A 29 19.01 7.44 -41.56
C THR A 29 17.48 7.52 -41.50
N ALA A 30 16.90 8.72 -41.51
CA ALA A 30 15.46 8.91 -41.54
C ALA A 30 14.79 8.33 -42.81
N LEU A 31 15.41 8.52 -43.98
CA LEU A 31 14.96 7.91 -45.24
C LEU A 31 15.05 6.39 -45.20
N VAL A 32 16.18 5.83 -44.76
CA VAL A 32 16.37 4.37 -44.66
C VAL A 32 15.39 3.74 -43.68
N ASN A 33 15.18 4.35 -42.51
CA ASN A 33 14.24 3.84 -41.51
C ASN A 33 12.79 3.88 -42.01
N ARG A 34 12.42 4.91 -42.79
CA ARG A 34 11.10 5.01 -43.45
C ARG A 34 10.91 3.91 -44.49
N PHE A 35 11.92 3.59 -45.29
CA PHE A 35 11.87 2.49 -46.27
C PHE A 35 11.90 1.09 -45.64
N LYS A 36 12.49 0.94 -44.44
CA LYS A 36 12.52 -0.33 -43.69
C LYS A 36 11.35 -0.52 -42.72
N GLY A 37 10.41 0.42 -42.64
CA GLY A 37 9.27 0.36 -41.71
C GLY A 37 9.66 0.45 -40.23
N ILE A 38 10.89 0.90 -39.93
CA ILE A 38 11.41 1.00 -38.57
C ILE A 38 10.83 2.29 -37.96
N LYS A 39 9.83 2.13 -37.09
CA LYS A 39 9.29 3.24 -36.30
C LYS A 39 10.42 3.81 -35.43
N GLY A 40 10.70 5.11 -35.54
CA GLY A 40 11.73 5.82 -34.73
C GLY A 40 11.36 5.98 -33.25
N TYR A 41 10.44 5.15 -32.74
CA TYR A 41 9.96 5.16 -31.38
C TYR A 41 9.59 3.74 -30.95
N LYS A 42 9.73 3.46 -29.66
CA LYS A 42 9.22 2.27 -29.00
C LYS A 42 7.90 2.62 -28.31
N GLU A 43 6.88 1.80 -28.50
CA GLU A 43 5.62 1.93 -27.76
C GLU A 43 5.80 1.27 -26.38
N GLN A 44 5.61 2.05 -25.31
CA GLN A 44 5.56 1.55 -23.94
C GLN A 44 4.10 1.50 -23.52
N HIS A 45 3.52 0.30 -23.43
CA HIS A 45 2.16 0.08 -22.96
C HIS A 45 2.14 0.13 -21.44
N VAL A 46 1.48 1.15 -20.89
CA VAL A 46 1.41 1.41 -19.45
C VAL A 46 0.11 0.89 -18.85
N LEU A 47 -1.00 0.92 -19.59
CA LEU A 47 -2.27 0.31 -19.20
C LEU A 47 -2.77 -0.55 -20.35
N LYS A 48 -3.33 -1.69 -20.02
CA LYS A 48 -3.73 -2.74 -20.94
C LYS A 48 -5.06 -3.30 -20.42
N ASP A 49 -6.13 -2.93 -21.11
CA ASP A 49 -7.48 -3.47 -20.90
C ASP A 49 -7.98 -3.38 -19.44
N ILE A 50 -7.89 -2.18 -18.85
CA ILE A 50 -8.36 -1.93 -17.48
C ILE A 50 -9.88 -1.78 -17.45
N ASP A 51 -10.56 -2.64 -16.68
CA ASP A 51 -12.02 -2.63 -16.50
C ASP A 51 -12.44 -2.68 -15.03
N PHE A 52 -13.09 -1.61 -14.55
CA PHE A 52 -13.72 -1.59 -13.23
C PHE A 52 -14.73 -0.46 -13.03
N GLU A 53 -15.55 -0.62 -11.99
CA GLU A 53 -16.59 0.33 -11.60
C GLU A 53 -16.41 0.69 -10.12
N VAL A 54 -16.63 1.96 -9.81
CA VAL A 54 -16.67 2.53 -8.46
C VAL A 54 -18.10 2.99 -8.19
N GLU A 55 -18.73 2.45 -7.16
CA GLU A 55 -20.10 2.84 -6.80
C GLU A 55 -20.11 4.12 -5.96
N GLU A 56 -21.23 4.85 -5.99
CA GLU A 56 -21.45 5.97 -5.11
C GLU A 56 -21.30 5.54 -3.64
N GLY A 57 -20.46 6.28 -2.91
CA GLY A 57 -20.11 6.03 -1.52
C GLY A 57 -19.05 4.96 -1.28
N ASP A 58 -18.45 4.40 -2.33
CA ASP A 58 -17.28 3.55 -2.17
C ASP A 58 -16.05 4.36 -1.74
N PHE A 59 -15.28 3.80 -0.81
CA PHE A 59 -13.91 4.18 -0.55
C PHE A 59 -13.04 3.16 -1.27
N PHE A 60 -12.66 3.47 -2.50
CA PHE A 60 -12.07 2.53 -3.45
C PHE A 60 -10.55 2.66 -3.50
N GLY A 61 -9.84 1.55 -3.32
CA GLY A 61 -8.37 1.50 -3.38
C GLY A 61 -7.84 1.16 -4.77
N ILE A 62 -6.86 1.90 -5.26
CA ILE A 62 -6.03 1.54 -6.41
C ILE A 62 -4.60 1.33 -5.92
N VAL A 63 -4.15 0.08 -5.94
CA VAL A 63 -2.86 -0.32 -5.40
C VAL A 63 -1.98 -0.97 -6.46
N GLY A 64 -0.69 -1.05 -6.19
CA GLY A 64 0.29 -1.58 -7.12
C GLY A 64 1.64 -0.91 -6.96
N ARG A 65 2.64 -1.47 -7.62
CA ARG A 65 4.03 -1.04 -7.46
C ARG A 65 4.29 0.26 -8.22
N ASN A 66 5.44 0.88 -7.95
CA ASN A 66 5.86 2.04 -8.74
C ASN A 66 6.08 1.61 -10.18
N GLY A 67 5.60 2.42 -11.13
CA GLY A 67 5.63 2.09 -12.55
C GLY A 67 4.54 1.14 -13.05
N SER A 68 3.63 0.63 -12.19
CA SER A 68 2.55 -0.28 -12.66
C SER A 68 1.45 0.41 -13.48
N GLY A 69 1.43 1.75 -13.50
CA GLY A 69 0.48 2.54 -14.26
C GLY A 69 -0.58 3.28 -13.44
N LYS A 70 -0.53 3.20 -12.09
CA LYS A 70 -1.51 3.87 -11.19
C LYS A 70 -1.70 5.35 -11.49
N SER A 71 -0.64 6.16 -11.51
CA SER A 71 -0.74 7.59 -11.77
C SER A 71 -1.17 7.90 -13.22
N THR A 72 -0.88 7.01 -14.17
CA THR A 72 -1.41 7.11 -15.55
C THR A 72 -2.91 6.86 -15.59
N LEU A 73 -3.37 5.82 -14.89
CA LEU A 73 -4.80 5.53 -14.76
C LEU A 73 -5.51 6.70 -14.07
N LEU A 74 -4.91 7.25 -13.02
CA LEU A 74 -5.42 8.41 -12.33
C LEU A 74 -5.58 9.61 -13.26
N LYS A 75 -4.54 9.92 -14.03
CA LYS A 75 -4.56 11.01 -15.03
C LYS A 75 -5.63 10.78 -16.11
N ILE A 76 -5.94 9.53 -16.45
CA ILE A 76 -7.03 9.20 -17.38
C ILE A 76 -8.40 9.39 -16.72
N ILE A 77 -8.57 8.91 -15.48
CA ILE A 77 -9.82 9.09 -14.73
C ILE A 77 -10.13 10.59 -14.56
N SER A 78 -9.11 11.38 -14.22
CA SER A 78 -9.20 12.83 -14.08
C SER A 78 -9.25 13.59 -15.42
N GLN A 79 -9.40 12.88 -16.55
CA GLN A 79 -9.55 13.44 -17.90
C GLN A 79 -8.37 14.29 -18.38
N ILE A 80 -7.20 14.13 -17.78
CA ILE A 80 -5.95 14.80 -18.21
C ILE A 80 -5.36 14.07 -19.43
N TYR A 81 -5.39 12.74 -19.40
CA TYR A 81 -4.95 11.91 -20.51
C TYR A 81 -6.13 11.22 -21.18
N VAL A 82 -6.11 11.22 -22.51
CA VAL A 82 -7.05 10.45 -23.33
C VAL A 82 -6.47 9.04 -23.53
N PRO A 83 -7.22 7.96 -23.25
CA PRO A 83 -6.78 6.60 -23.55
C PRO A 83 -6.83 6.33 -25.05
N GLU A 84 -6.03 5.37 -25.55
CA GLU A 84 -6.10 4.99 -26.97
C GLU A 84 -7.23 4.00 -27.26
N GLN A 85 -7.69 3.25 -26.25
CA GLN A 85 -8.84 2.36 -26.31
C GLN A 85 -9.63 2.43 -25.01
N GLY A 86 -10.91 2.08 -25.07
CA GLY A 86 -11.80 2.14 -23.92
C GLY A 86 -12.32 3.54 -23.61
N THR A 87 -13.11 3.66 -22.57
CA THR A 87 -13.69 4.93 -22.12
C THR A 87 -13.69 5.06 -20.60
N VAL A 88 -13.70 6.30 -20.12
CA VAL A 88 -13.96 6.59 -18.70
C VAL A 88 -15.17 7.50 -18.61
N THR A 89 -16.14 7.10 -17.78
CA THR A 89 -17.32 7.88 -17.45
C THR A 89 -17.29 8.24 -15.97
N VAL A 90 -17.59 9.50 -15.66
CA VAL A 90 -17.61 10.04 -14.30
C VAL A 90 -18.95 10.72 -14.10
N ASN A 91 -19.68 10.31 -13.08
CA ASN A 91 -20.97 10.87 -12.71
C ASN A 91 -20.79 11.81 -11.51
N GLY A 92 -20.93 13.12 -11.74
CA GLY A 92 -20.78 14.15 -10.71
C GLY A 92 -19.51 15.01 -10.86
N LYS A 93 -19.33 15.95 -9.94
CA LYS A 93 -18.15 16.83 -9.85
C LYS A 93 -17.00 16.05 -9.22
N MET A 94 -16.01 15.69 -10.03
CA MET A 94 -14.77 15.09 -9.55
C MET A 94 -13.81 16.16 -9.07
N VAL A 95 -13.20 15.91 -7.92
CA VAL A 95 -12.08 16.67 -7.39
C VAL A 95 -10.88 15.75 -7.34
N SER A 96 -9.83 16.09 -8.07
CA SER A 96 -8.66 15.22 -8.22
C SER A 96 -7.38 15.91 -7.77
N PHE A 97 -6.74 15.37 -6.74
CA PHE A 97 -5.44 15.81 -6.28
C PHE A 97 -4.38 14.81 -6.71
N ILE A 98 -3.91 15.01 -7.94
CA ILE A 98 -2.75 14.31 -8.49
C ILE A 98 -1.55 15.19 -8.15
N GLU A 99 -0.75 14.75 -7.19
CA GLU A 99 0.41 15.48 -6.63
C GLU A 99 0.01 16.71 -5.78
N LEU A 100 0.23 16.64 -4.46
CA LEU A 100 -0.08 17.71 -3.52
C LEU A 100 0.71 18.99 -3.84
N GLY A 101 0.02 20.12 -3.88
CA GLY A 101 0.64 21.43 -4.10
C GLY A 101 0.82 21.80 -5.57
N VAL A 102 0.39 20.94 -6.51
CA VAL A 102 0.30 21.35 -7.92
C VAL A 102 -0.62 22.56 -8.05
N GLY A 103 -0.15 23.56 -8.78
CA GLY A 103 -0.87 24.82 -8.96
C GLY A 103 -0.62 25.84 -7.86
N PHE A 104 0.20 25.56 -6.84
CA PHE A 104 0.67 26.59 -5.92
C PHE A 104 1.77 27.46 -6.51
N ASN A 105 1.75 28.75 -6.17
CA ASN A 105 2.71 29.75 -6.54
C ASN A 105 3.46 30.26 -5.30
N PRO A 106 4.78 30.01 -5.20
CA PRO A 106 5.60 30.42 -4.06
C PRO A 106 5.61 31.93 -3.79
N GLU A 107 5.34 32.76 -4.81
CA GLU A 107 5.31 34.22 -4.68
C GLU A 107 3.98 34.78 -4.17
N LEU A 108 2.93 33.96 -4.15
CA LEU A 108 1.61 34.32 -3.61
C LEU A 108 1.52 33.95 -2.13
N THR A 109 0.63 34.63 -1.40
CA THR A 109 0.29 34.32 -0.02
C THR A 109 -0.43 32.98 0.10
N GLY A 110 -0.47 32.40 1.31
CA GLY A 110 -1.28 31.20 1.56
C GLY A 110 -2.74 31.39 1.14
N ARG A 111 -3.32 32.56 1.46
CA ARG A 111 -4.69 32.92 1.06
C ARG A 111 -4.86 32.88 -0.45
N GLU A 112 -4.03 33.62 -1.18
CA GLU A 112 -4.08 33.67 -2.66
C GLU A 112 -3.88 32.28 -3.29
N ASN A 113 -3.04 31.44 -2.70
CA ASN A 113 -2.86 30.05 -3.15
C ASN A 113 -4.13 29.20 -2.97
N VAL A 114 -4.88 29.37 -1.87
CA VAL A 114 -6.17 28.68 -1.68
C VAL A 114 -7.16 29.07 -2.79
N TYR A 115 -7.29 30.37 -3.10
CA TYR A 115 -8.19 30.83 -4.17
C TYR A 115 -7.73 30.38 -5.56
N MET A 116 -6.44 30.47 -5.85
CA MET A 116 -5.88 30.04 -7.13
C MET A 116 -6.07 28.53 -7.35
N ASN A 117 -5.81 27.72 -6.31
CA ASN A 117 -5.99 26.28 -6.39
C ASN A 117 -7.48 25.91 -6.51
N GLY A 118 -8.36 26.56 -5.74
CA GLY A 118 -9.81 26.40 -5.87
C GLY A 118 -10.32 26.71 -7.28
N ALA A 119 -9.85 27.79 -7.89
CA ALA A 119 -10.19 28.15 -9.27
C ALA A 119 -9.70 27.10 -10.28
N MET A 120 -8.48 26.56 -10.10
CA MET A 120 -7.95 25.48 -10.95
C MET A 120 -8.77 24.19 -10.86
N LEU A 121 -9.38 23.93 -9.72
CA LEU A 121 -10.29 22.79 -9.49
C LEU A 121 -11.73 23.06 -9.95
N GLY A 122 -11.98 24.22 -10.55
CA GLY A 122 -13.30 24.60 -11.08
C GLY A 122 -14.29 25.07 -10.02
N PHE A 123 -13.82 25.59 -8.88
CA PHE A 123 -14.65 26.28 -7.91
C PHE A 123 -14.76 27.76 -8.22
N THR A 124 -15.96 28.30 -8.04
CA THR A 124 -16.23 29.73 -8.03
C THR A 124 -15.64 30.38 -6.77
N THR A 125 -15.39 31.68 -6.81
CA THR A 125 -14.91 32.42 -5.64
C THR A 125 -15.83 32.24 -4.42
N ALA A 126 -17.15 32.24 -4.64
CA ALA A 126 -18.13 32.04 -3.57
C ALA A 126 -18.08 30.63 -2.95
N GLU A 127 -17.82 29.58 -3.75
CA GLU A 127 -17.61 28.24 -3.22
C GLU A 127 -16.32 28.17 -2.39
N VAL A 128 -15.24 28.81 -2.86
CA VAL A 128 -13.98 28.88 -2.10
C VAL A 128 -14.15 29.67 -0.80
N ASP A 129 -14.84 30.80 -0.83
CA ASP A 129 -15.15 31.59 0.36
C ASP A 129 -15.89 30.76 1.42
N ALA A 130 -16.86 29.95 0.99
CA ALA A 130 -17.65 29.09 1.88
C ALA A 130 -16.83 27.98 2.57
N MET A 131 -15.69 27.59 2.01
CA MET A 131 -14.80 26.56 2.58
C MET A 131 -13.50 27.12 3.14
N TYR A 132 -13.22 28.43 2.97
CA TYR A 132 -11.93 29.03 3.28
C TYR A 132 -11.55 28.85 4.76
N ASP A 133 -12.44 29.23 5.67
CA ASP A 133 -12.16 29.18 7.11
C ASP A 133 -11.93 27.73 7.57
N GLU A 134 -12.72 26.77 7.07
CA GLU A 134 -12.52 25.35 7.36
C GLU A 134 -11.20 24.79 6.82
N ILE A 135 -10.73 25.28 5.66
CA ILE A 135 -9.42 24.93 5.11
C ILE A 135 -8.31 25.42 6.04
N VAL A 136 -8.40 26.68 6.46
CA VAL A 136 -7.38 27.31 7.31
C VAL A 136 -7.34 26.64 8.68
N GLU A 137 -8.49 26.39 9.29
CA GLU A 137 -8.62 25.71 10.59
C GLU A 137 -8.10 24.27 10.52
N PHE A 138 -8.42 23.52 9.46
CA PHE A 138 -7.88 22.17 9.30
C PHE A 138 -6.36 22.20 9.14
N ALA A 139 -5.84 23.18 8.39
CA ALA A 139 -4.42 23.36 8.16
C ALA A 139 -3.66 23.84 9.41
N GLU A 140 -4.34 24.48 10.38
CA GLU A 140 -3.79 25.23 11.53
C GLU A 140 -2.72 26.25 11.09
N LEU A 141 -3.06 27.08 10.09
CA LEU A 141 -2.16 28.08 9.49
C LEU A 141 -2.69 29.50 9.54
N GLU A 142 -3.62 29.80 10.44
CA GLU A 142 -4.34 31.08 10.60
C GLU A 142 -3.37 32.28 10.53
N ASP A 143 -2.30 32.23 11.33
CA ASP A 143 -1.31 33.31 11.44
C ASP A 143 -0.38 33.44 10.22
N PHE A 144 -0.37 32.43 9.36
CA PHE A 144 0.55 32.33 8.21
C PHE A 144 -0.14 32.67 6.88
N MET A 145 -1.47 32.70 6.82
CA MET A 145 -2.22 32.84 5.55
C MET A 145 -1.89 34.11 4.74
N ASN A 146 -1.45 35.18 5.40
CA ASN A 146 -1.04 36.43 4.74
C ASN A 146 0.47 36.47 4.37
N GLN A 147 1.22 35.42 4.68
CA GLN A 147 2.63 35.29 4.30
C GLN A 147 2.76 34.56 2.96
N LYS A 148 3.80 34.91 2.19
CA LYS A 148 4.14 34.23 0.94
C LYS A 148 4.46 32.75 1.18
N LEU A 149 3.99 31.89 0.30
CA LEU A 149 4.15 30.44 0.42
C LEU A 149 5.62 29.98 0.42
N LYS A 150 6.52 30.70 -0.26
CA LYS A 150 7.96 30.41 -0.21
C LYS A 150 8.59 30.51 1.19
N ASN A 151 7.92 31.18 2.13
CA ASN A 151 8.36 31.30 3.52
C ASN A 151 7.79 30.18 4.41
N TYR A 152 6.94 29.31 3.87
CA TYR A 152 6.37 28.19 4.59
C TYR A 152 7.40 27.06 4.64
N SER A 153 7.43 26.32 5.75
CA SER A 153 8.12 25.03 5.77
C SER A 153 7.46 24.05 4.80
N SER A 154 8.18 23.01 4.38
CA SER A 154 7.60 21.94 3.56
C SER A 154 6.36 21.33 4.22
N GLY A 155 6.40 21.09 5.53
CA GLY A 155 5.24 20.58 6.28
C GLY A 155 4.02 21.50 6.19
N MET A 156 4.19 22.81 6.33
CA MET A 156 3.09 23.78 6.22
C MET A 156 2.51 23.80 4.79
N GLN A 157 3.35 23.75 3.76
CA GLN A 157 2.88 23.74 2.37
C GLN A 157 2.02 22.50 2.09
N VAL A 158 2.48 21.33 2.55
CA VAL A 158 1.75 20.07 2.32
C VAL A 158 0.48 20.01 3.17
N ARG A 159 0.48 20.54 4.41
CA ARG A 159 -0.73 20.71 5.24
C ARG A 159 -1.77 21.58 4.53
N LEU A 160 -1.36 22.73 3.99
CA LEU A 160 -2.27 23.61 3.25
C LEU A 160 -2.83 22.92 2.00
N ALA A 161 -1.96 22.31 1.19
CA ALA A 161 -2.37 21.59 -0.01
C ALA A 161 -3.38 20.48 0.31
N PHE A 162 -3.12 19.70 1.36
CA PHE A 162 -4.01 18.63 1.79
C PHE A 162 -5.34 19.16 2.32
N SER A 163 -5.32 20.26 3.08
CA SER A 163 -6.52 20.87 3.66
C SER A 163 -7.46 21.39 2.58
N VAL A 164 -6.91 22.08 1.56
CA VAL A 164 -7.66 22.46 0.36
C VAL A 164 -8.27 21.23 -0.30
N ALA A 165 -7.52 20.13 -0.36
CA ALA A 165 -7.96 18.92 -1.03
C ALA A 165 -9.15 18.22 -0.40
N ILE A 166 -9.11 18.07 0.92
CA ILE A 166 -10.15 17.35 1.62
C ILE A 166 -11.41 18.18 1.86
N LYS A 167 -11.28 19.52 1.93
CA LYS A 167 -12.41 20.42 2.14
C LYS A 167 -13.13 20.81 0.85
N ALA A 168 -12.48 20.62 -0.30
CA ALA A 168 -13.12 20.76 -1.60
C ALA A 168 -14.36 19.85 -1.71
N GLN A 169 -15.53 20.47 -1.92
CA GLN A 169 -16.79 19.75 -2.04
C GLN A 169 -16.90 19.13 -3.44
N GLY A 170 -16.76 17.81 -3.53
CA GLY A 170 -16.92 17.03 -4.76
C GLY A 170 -17.65 15.72 -4.49
N ASP A 171 -18.33 15.22 -5.51
CA ASP A 171 -19.05 13.95 -5.49
C ASP A 171 -18.07 12.77 -5.46
N VAL A 172 -16.93 12.93 -6.13
CA VAL A 172 -15.82 11.96 -6.18
C VAL A 172 -14.52 12.66 -5.81
N LEU A 173 -13.88 12.23 -4.72
CA LEU A 173 -12.57 12.72 -4.32
C LEU A 173 -11.49 11.70 -4.71
N ILE A 174 -10.47 12.16 -5.43
CA ILE A 174 -9.32 11.33 -5.82
C ILE A 174 -8.06 11.81 -5.11
N LEU A 175 -7.34 10.88 -4.48
CA LEU A 175 -6.16 11.14 -3.68
C LEU A 175 -4.98 10.25 -4.10
N ASP A 176 -3.84 10.84 -4.44
CA ASP A 176 -2.62 10.14 -4.86
C ASP A 176 -1.51 10.21 -3.79
N GLU A 177 -1.23 9.10 -3.12
CA GLU A 177 -0.14 8.94 -2.13
C GLU A 177 -0.10 9.98 -1.00
N VAL A 178 -1.25 10.56 -0.65
CA VAL A 178 -1.34 11.71 0.27
C VAL A 178 -1.41 11.35 1.76
N LEU A 179 -1.30 10.06 2.12
CA LEU A 179 -1.61 9.62 3.48
C LEU A 179 -0.48 9.86 4.48
N ALA A 180 0.76 10.02 4.01
CA ALA A 180 1.95 10.21 4.84
C ALA A 180 2.36 11.69 4.94
N VAL A 181 1.38 12.58 5.13
CA VAL A 181 1.60 14.03 5.16
C VAL A 181 1.60 14.56 6.58
N GLY A 182 2.55 15.45 6.89
CA GLY A 182 2.59 16.22 8.12
C GLY A 182 3.18 15.45 9.31
N ASP A 183 3.09 16.08 10.48
CA ASP A 183 3.45 15.46 11.76
C ASP A 183 2.38 14.47 12.24
N GLU A 184 2.68 13.74 13.31
CA GLU A 184 1.79 12.72 13.88
C GLU A 184 0.42 13.29 14.31
N ALA A 185 0.38 14.53 14.80
CA ALA A 185 -0.87 15.18 15.20
C ALA A 185 -1.76 15.46 13.98
N PHE A 186 -1.17 15.97 12.89
CA PHE A 186 -1.88 16.18 11.64
C PHE A 186 -2.31 14.86 11.00
N GLN A 187 -1.49 13.82 11.05
CA GLN A 187 -1.87 12.48 10.56
C GLN A 187 -3.08 11.90 11.31
N ARG A 188 -3.19 12.13 12.63
CA ARG A 188 -4.38 11.76 13.41
C ARG A 188 -5.63 12.48 12.89
N LYS A 189 -5.57 13.79 12.66
CA LYS A 189 -6.66 14.57 12.04
C LYS A 189 -7.07 14.02 10.66
N CYS A 190 -6.09 13.71 9.81
CA CYS A 190 -6.34 13.11 8.49
C CYS A 190 -7.05 11.77 8.60
N ASN A 191 -6.62 10.93 9.55
CA ASN A 191 -7.27 9.65 9.82
C ASN A 191 -8.73 9.82 10.26
N ASP A 192 -9.00 10.73 11.20
CA ASP A 192 -10.36 10.98 11.69
C ASP A 192 -11.26 11.46 10.55
N TYR A 193 -10.76 12.36 9.71
CA TYR A 193 -11.45 12.80 8.49
C TYR A 193 -11.77 11.63 7.55
N PHE A 194 -10.82 10.73 7.26
CA PHE A 194 -11.09 9.60 6.37
C PHE A 194 -12.10 8.62 6.95
N MET A 195 -12.06 8.40 8.27
CA MET A 195 -13.03 7.56 8.96
C MET A 195 -14.45 8.16 8.92
N GLU A 196 -14.57 9.47 9.12
CA GLU A 196 -15.84 10.19 8.96
C GLU A 196 -16.34 10.16 7.51
N ARG A 197 -15.44 10.38 6.54
CA ARG A 197 -15.77 10.34 5.11
C ARG A 197 -16.25 8.95 4.69
N LYS A 198 -15.61 7.89 5.18
CA LYS A 198 -16.05 6.50 5.00
C LYS A 198 -17.45 6.27 5.57
N LYS A 199 -17.74 6.77 6.77
CA LYS A 199 -19.05 6.63 7.43
C LYS A 199 -20.16 7.41 6.74
N SER A 200 -19.85 8.59 6.21
CA SER A 200 -20.82 9.45 5.52
C SER A 200 -21.17 8.98 4.10
N GLY A 201 -20.49 7.95 3.58
CA GLY A 201 -20.77 7.40 2.26
C GLY A 201 -20.42 8.35 1.12
N LYS A 202 -19.37 9.17 1.28
CA LYS A 202 -18.83 9.99 0.18
C LYS A 202 -17.85 9.18 -0.65
N THR A 203 -18.02 9.21 -1.98
CA THR A 203 -17.15 8.46 -2.90
C THR A 203 -15.72 8.99 -2.84
N THR A 204 -14.77 8.09 -2.66
CA THR A 204 -13.34 8.40 -2.56
C THR A 204 -12.54 7.35 -3.30
N ILE A 205 -11.62 7.76 -4.17
CA ILE A 205 -10.63 6.89 -4.82
C ILE A 205 -9.28 7.21 -4.20
N LEU A 206 -8.68 6.22 -3.54
CA LEU A 206 -7.38 6.31 -2.91
C LEU A 206 -6.37 5.51 -3.71
N VAL A 207 -5.36 6.20 -4.24
CA VAL A 207 -4.19 5.57 -4.85
C VAL A 207 -3.08 5.53 -3.81
N THR A 208 -2.61 4.34 -3.47
CA THR A 208 -1.55 4.19 -2.46
C THR A 208 -0.80 2.87 -2.62
N HIS A 209 0.42 2.83 -2.08
CA HIS A 209 1.19 1.61 -1.86
C HIS A 209 1.13 1.14 -0.39
N ASP A 210 0.46 1.88 0.49
CA ASP A 210 0.24 1.51 1.89
C ASP A 210 -0.97 0.58 2.05
N MET A 211 -0.69 -0.69 2.32
CA MET A 211 -1.72 -1.72 2.49
C MET A 211 -2.48 -1.60 3.80
N GLY A 212 -1.88 -1.00 4.84
CA GLY A 212 -2.56 -0.71 6.10
C GLY A 212 -3.70 0.28 5.88
N ALA A 213 -3.43 1.35 5.12
CA ALA A 213 -4.45 2.30 4.73
C ALA A 213 -5.58 1.68 3.90
N VAL A 214 -5.24 0.81 2.95
CA VAL A 214 -6.21 0.11 2.10
C VAL A 214 -7.14 -0.76 2.95
N LYS A 215 -6.58 -1.58 3.85
CA LYS A 215 -7.35 -2.41 4.78
C LYS A 215 -8.24 -1.59 5.73
N LYS A 216 -7.77 -0.40 6.14
CA LYS A 216 -8.45 0.46 7.11
C LYS A 216 -9.60 1.25 6.48
N TYR A 217 -9.33 1.95 5.38
CA TYR A 217 -10.26 2.92 4.80
C TYR A 217 -11.10 2.30 3.69
N CYS A 218 -10.51 1.50 2.82
CA CYS A 218 -11.21 1.05 1.63
C CYS A 218 -12.30 0.00 1.94
N ASN A 219 -13.29 -0.10 1.07
CA ASN A 219 -14.30 -1.17 1.07
C ASN A 219 -14.18 -2.08 -0.16
N LYS A 220 -13.55 -1.60 -1.23
CA LYS A 220 -13.14 -2.35 -2.42
C LYS A 220 -11.77 -1.87 -2.88
N ALA A 221 -11.01 -2.71 -3.56
CA ALA A 221 -9.74 -2.32 -4.15
C ALA A 221 -9.41 -3.07 -5.45
N ILE A 222 -8.47 -2.53 -6.21
CA ILE A 222 -7.79 -3.21 -7.32
C ILE A 222 -6.28 -3.16 -7.14
N LEU A 223 -5.60 -4.22 -7.57
CA LEU A 223 -4.16 -4.30 -7.72
C LEU A 223 -3.79 -4.23 -9.20
N ILE A 224 -2.97 -3.25 -9.55
CA ILE A 224 -2.44 -3.07 -10.91
C ILE A 224 -0.99 -3.57 -10.96
N GLU A 225 -0.72 -4.48 -11.89
CA GLU A 225 0.60 -5.02 -12.19
C GLU A 225 0.81 -5.06 -13.72
N ASP A 226 1.96 -4.58 -14.19
CA ASP A 226 2.35 -4.53 -15.61
C ASP A 226 1.27 -3.98 -16.56
N GLY A 227 0.45 -3.05 -16.05
CA GLY A 227 -0.63 -2.40 -16.77
C GLY A 227 -1.95 -3.17 -16.82
N TYR A 228 -2.09 -4.30 -16.13
CA TYR A 228 -3.32 -5.08 -16.00
C TYR A 228 -3.88 -5.03 -14.58
N ILE A 229 -5.18 -5.28 -14.41
CA ILE A 229 -5.77 -5.58 -13.10
C ILE A 229 -5.43 -7.03 -12.74
N LYS A 230 -4.56 -7.23 -11.75
CA LYS A 230 -4.15 -8.55 -11.26
C LYS A 230 -5.16 -9.11 -10.24
N ALA A 231 -5.66 -8.25 -9.35
CA ALA A 231 -6.66 -8.61 -8.36
C ALA A 231 -7.68 -7.47 -8.20
N LYS A 232 -8.93 -7.81 -7.89
CA LYS A 232 -10.05 -6.87 -7.70
C LYS A 232 -11.02 -7.47 -6.69
N GLY A 233 -11.47 -6.68 -5.72
CA GLY A 233 -12.46 -7.13 -4.76
C GLY A 233 -12.20 -6.60 -3.35
N GLU A 234 -12.21 -7.50 -2.37
CA GLU A 234 -12.09 -7.17 -0.96
C GLU A 234 -10.68 -6.61 -0.64
N PRO A 235 -10.56 -5.49 0.10
CA PRO A 235 -9.28 -4.82 0.35
C PRO A 235 -8.19 -5.69 0.99
N ARG A 236 -8.54 -6.62 1.88
CA ARG A 236 -7.59 -7.55 2.51
C ARG A 236 -7.07 -8.55 1.51
N ASP A 237 -7.92 -9.11 0.65
CA ASP A 237 -7.49 -10.06 -0.39
C ASP A 237 -6.51 -9.39 -1.35
N VAL A 238 -6.85 -8.18 -1.82
CA VAL A 238 -5.99 -7.37 -2.70
C VAL A 238 -4.68 -7.01 -2.02
N ALA A 239 -4.72 -6.61 -0.75
CA ALA A 239 -3.53 -6.27 0.00
C ALA A 239 -2.63 -7.47 0.30
N ASN A 240 -3.22 -8.64 0.55
CA ASN A 240 -2.48 -9.87 0.76
C ASN A 240 -1.78 -10.32 -0.54
N GLN A 241 -2.45 -10.21 -1.70
CA GLN A 241 -1.82 -10.44 -3.00
C GLN A 241 -0.64 -9.48 -3.23
N TYR A 242 -0.80 -8.19 -2.93
CA TYR A 242 0.29 -7.23 -3.04
C TYR A 242 1.48 -7.56 -2.13
N SER A 243 1.22 -8.00 -0.89
CA SER A 243 2.28 -8.45 0.02
C SER A 243 3.01 -9.69 -0.51
N PHE A 244 2.26 -10.67 -1.02
CA PHE A 244 2.80 -11.88 -1.65
C PHE A 244 3.77 -11.53 -2.80
N ASP A 245 3.35 -10.66 -3.72
CA ASP A 245 4.14 -10.26 -4.89
C ASP A 245 5.45 -9.53 -4.51
N ASN A 246 5.43 -8.74 -3.44
CA ASN A 246 6.62 -8.04 -2.98
C ASN A 246 7.60 -8.97 -2.26
N THR A 247 7.12 -10.05 -1.65
CA THR A 247 7.98 -11.10 -1.10
C THR A 247 8.69 -11.86 -2.21
N GLU A 248 8.04 -12.13 -3.36
CA GLU A 248 8.67 -12.77 -4.52
C GLU A 248 9.76 -11.90 -5.17
N GLN A 249 9.63 -10.56 -5.15
CA GLN A 249 10.56 -9.68 -5.88
C GLN A 249 11.84 -9.29 -5.15
N VAL A 250 11.89 -9.41 -3.82
CA VAL A 250 13.17 -9.27 -3.06
C VAL A 250 14.19 -10.34 -3.53
N ILE A 251 13.73 -11.41 -4.19
CA ILE A 251 14.56 -12.43 -4.86
C ILE A 251 15.26 -11.90 -6.12
N THR A 252 14.75 -10.83 -6.73
CA THR A 252 15.11 -10.40 -8.11
C THR A 252 15.88 -9.08 -8.22
N SER A 253 16.06 -8.32 -7.15
CA SER A 253 16.67 -6.98 -7.22
C SER A 253 18.07 -6.87 -6.62
N ASP A 254 18.94 -7.84 -6.91
CA ASP A 254 20.40 -7.63 -6.96
C ASP A 254 21.08 -8.73 -7.79
N GLN A 255 21.02 -8.59 -9.13
CA GLN A 255 22.09 -8.88 -10.12
C GLN A 255 21.51 -9.05 -11.53
N PRO A 256 22.06 -8.40 -12.57
CA PRO A 256 21.66 -8.65 -13.94
C PRO A 256 22.34 -9.93 -14.46
N GLY A 257 21.53 -10.98 -14.65
CA GLY A 257 21.89 -12.11 -15.49
C GLY A 257 21.84 -13.48 -14.82
N ILE A 258 20.66 -14.03 -14.59
CA ILE A 258 20.45 -15.48 -14.46
C ILE A 258 19.18 -15.83 -15.26
N GLU A 259 19.35 -16.60 -16.32
CA GLU A 259 18.26 -17.30 -17.00
C GLU A 259 17.46 -18.10 -15.97
N ARG A 260 16.13 -18.14 -16.11
CA ARG A 260 15.23 -18.96 -15.26
C ARG A 260 15.71 -20.42 -15.24
N SER A 261 16.52 -20.78 -14.24
CA SER A 261 16.74 -22.16 -13.83
C SER A 261 15.59 -22.55 -12.89
N GLY A 262 15.18 -23.82 -12.93
CA GLY A 262 14.00 -24.32 -12.21
C GLY A 262 14.01 -24.01 -10.71
N SER A 263 12.83 -24.03 -10.09
CA SER A 263 12.68 -23.83 -8.65
C SER A 263 13.62 -24.76 -7.87
N VAL A 264 14.57 -24.22 -7.12
CA VAL A 264 15.57 -25.01 -6.39
C VAL A 264 14.94 -25.74 -5.20
N VAL A 265 13.81 -25.25 -4.71
CA VAL A 265 13.02 -25.81 -3.61
C VAL A 265 11.61 -26.12 -4.09
N GLU A 266 11.06 -27.27 -3.69
CA GLU A 266 9.67 -27.67 -3.93
C GLU A 266 8.98 -28.13 -2.64
N ASN A 267 7.64 -28.16 -2.67
CA ASN A 267 6.80 -28.77 -1.62
C ASN A 267 7.06 -28.24 -0.20
N LEU A 268 7.39 -26.96 -0.06
CA LEU A 268 7.51 -26.31 1.24
C LEU A 268 6.15 -26.32 1.95
N LYS A 269 6.06 -27.06 3.05
CA LYS A 269 4.85 -27.23 3.85
C LYS A 269 5.15 -27.03 5.32
N LEU A 270 4.18 -26.48 6.02
CA LEU A 270 4.22 -26.30 7.46
C LEU A 270 3.08 -27.07 8.13
N SER A 271 3.42 -27.85 9.16
CA SER A 271 2.46 -28.51 10.03
C SER A 271 2.59 -27.98 11.45
N LEU A 272 1.63 -27.15 11.88
CA LEU A 272 1.59 -26.65 13.25
C LEU A 272 1.31 -27.82 14.21
N LEU A 273 2.21 -28.03 15.16
CA LEU A 273 2.11 -29.08 16.18
C LEU A 273 1.42 -28.57 17.45
N SER A 274 1.60 -27.28 17.77
CA SER A 274 0.92 -26.63 18.88
C SER A 274 -0.51 -26.20 18.51
N SER A 275 -1.31 -25.85 19.52
CA SER A 275 -2.63 -25.28 19.29
C SER A 275 -2.54 -23.91 18.59
N LYS A 276 -3.54 -23.59 17.75
CA LYS A 276 -3.71 -22.25 17.17
C LYS A 276 -4.13 -21.20 18.22
N ARG A 277 -4.57 -21.66 19.39
CA ARG A 277 -4.83 -20.82 20.57
C ARG A 277 -3.92 -21.30 21.67
N ALA A 278 -3.05 -20.43 22.15
CA ALA A 278 -2.06 -20.76 23.17
C ALA A 278 -1.96 -19.63 24.19
N THR A 279 -1.40 -19.93 25.36
CA THR A 279 -0.97 -18.88 26.29
C THR A 279 0.46 -18.45 25.96
N PRO A 280 0.92 -17.25 26.39
CA PRO A 280 2.30 -16.80 26.11
C PRO A 280 3.39 -17.75 26.64
N ASN A 281 3.08 -18.54 27.67
CA ASN A 281 4.02 -19.50 28.28
C ASN A 281 3.97 -20.88 27.61
N GLU A 282 2.94 -21.17 26.82
CA GLU A 282 2.87 -22.40 26.04
C GLU A 282 3.80 -22.32 24.82
N PRO A 283 4.56 -23.40 24.53
CA PRO A 283 5.42 -23.40 23.37
C PRO A 283 4.62 -23.44 22.06
N ILE A 284 5.04 -22.65 21.10
CA ILE A 284 4.62 -22.74 19.72
C ILE A 284 5.58 -23.68 19.00
N SER A 285 5.07 -24.77 18.45
CA SER A 285 5.88 -25.79 17.77
C SER A 285 5.29 -26.11 16.40
N PHE A 286 6.15 -26.31 15.40
CA PHE A 286 5.75 -26.75 14.07
C PHE A 286 6.83 -27.59 13.40
N ASP A 287 6.40 -28.45 12.49
CA ASP A 287 7.26 -29.15 11.54
C ASP A 287 7.25 -28.41 10.20
N LEU A 288 8.42 -28.27 9.59
CA LEU A 288 8.62 -27.78 8.23
C LEU A 288 9.18 -28.91 7.37
N THR A 289 8.63 -29.09 6.17
CA THR A 289 9.17 -30.03 5.18
C THR A 289 9.30 -29.36 3.83
N TYR A 290 10.39 -29.62 3.11
CA TYR A 290 10.58 -29.17 1.72
C TYR A 290 11.57 -30.08 0.99
N THR A 291 11.59 -30.04 -0.33
CA THR A 291 12.51 -30.83 -1.17
C THR A 291 13.52 -29.90 -1.84
N LEU A 292 14.81 -30.16 -1.67
CA LEU A 292 15.89 -29.49 -2.42
C LEU A 292 16.20 -30.23 -3.72
N LEU A 293 16.02 -29.56 -4.85
CA LEU A 293 16.32 -30.10 -6.18
C LEU A 293 17.80 -29.96 -6.55
N GLU A 294 18.49 -28.98 -5.97
CA GLU A 294 19.91 -28.71 -6.16
C GLU A 294 20.66 -28.75 -4.83
N ASP A 295 21.94 -29.16 -4.89
CA ASP A 295 22.80 -29.21 -3.72
C ASP A 295 23.35 -27.81 -3.45
N VAL A 296 22.51 -26.96 -2.86
CA VAL A 296 22.85 -25.61 -2.45
C VAL A 296 22.71 -25.49 -0.93
N PRO A 297 23.64 -24.82 -0.25
CA PRO A 297 23.47 -24.56 1.18
C PRO A 297 22.26 -23.65 1.43
N THR A 298 21.31 -24.08 2.25
CA THR A 298 20.11 -23.29 2.57
C THR A 298 19.84 -23.19 4.07
N TYR A 299 19.23 -22.09 4.50
CA TYR A 299 18.69 -21.92 5.84
C TYR A 299 17.22 -21.55 5.81
N ILE A 300 16.53 -21.79 6.92
CA ILE A 300 15.15 -21.37 7.14
C ILE A 300 15.16 -20.07 7.93
N ALA A 301 14.34 -19.10 7.54
CA ALA A 301 14.03 -17.91 8.33
C ALA A 301 12.54 -17.83 8.60
N ILE A 302 12.18 -17.47 9.83
CA ILE A 302 10.80 -17.36 10.29
C ILE A 302 10.53 -15.98 10.88
N SER A 303 9.26 -15.56 10.83
CA SER A 303 8.78 -14.34 11.46
C SER A 303 7.38 -14.52 12.06
N PHE A 304 7.18 -14.05 13.28
CA PHE A 304 5.85 -13.82 13.85
C PHE A 304 5.52 -12.34 13.73
N THR A 305 4.43 -12.04 13.02
CA THR A 305 3.95 -10.66 12.81
C THR A 305 2.60 -10.47 13.50
N ASP A 306 2.45 -9.38 14.26
CA ASP A 306 1.15 -8.96 14.79
C ASP A 306 0.21 -8.62 13.63
N ILE A 307 -0.90 -9.33 13.51
CA ILE A 307 -1.89 -9.10 12.45
C ILE A 307 -2.58 -7.75 12.63
N ASP A 308 -2.87 -7.35 13.87
CA ASP A 308 -3.68 -6.18 14.14
C ASP A 308 -2.85 -4.88 13.96
N ARG A 309 -1.53 -4.94 14.24
CA ARG A 309 -0.61 -3.79 14.13
C ARG A 309 0.35 -3.85 12.93
N ASN A 310 0.46 -5.00 12.28
CA ASN A 310 1.39 -5.26 11.19
C ASN A 310 2.87 -4.98 11.53
N VAL A 311 3.29 -5.38 12.74
CA VAL A 311 4.66 -5.22 13.24
C VAL A 311 5.29 -6.59 13.48
N TRP A 312 6.57 -6.76 13.11
CA TRP A 312 7.34 -7.97 13.42
C TRP A 312 7.61 -8.05 14.92
N ILE A 313 7.13 -9.13 15.54
CA ILE A 313 7.25 -9.36 16.98
C ILE A 313 8.46 -10.24 17.30
N TYR A 314 8.71 -11.25 16.48
CA TYR A 314 9.80 -12.19 16.69
C TYR A 314 10.31 -12.73 15.36
N ASN A 315 11.63 -12.87 15.23
CA ASN A 315 12.29 -13.44 14.06
C ASN A 315 13.34 -14.45 14.52
N ASP A 316 13.50 -15.53 13.77
CA ASP A 316 14.53 -16.54 14.01
C ASP A 316 14.96 -17.21 12.70
N ASN A 317 16.08 -17.93 12.71
CA ASN A 317 16.60 -18.59 11.52
C ASN A 317 17.60 -19.72 11.83
N THR A 318 17.96 -20.50 10.81
CA THR A 318 18.94 -21.57 10.91
C THR A 318 20.27 -21.23 10.20
N MET A 319 20.69 -19.96 10.12
CA MET A 319 21.95 -19.58 9.44
C MET A 319 23.18 -20.26 10.03
N ASP A 320 23.17 -20.51 11.34
CA ASP A 320 24.25 -21.25 12.03
C ASP A 320 24.28 -22.75 11.67
N ASN A 321 23.21 -23.27 11.04
CA ASN A 321 23.04 -24.68 10.69
C ASN A 321 22.46 -24.79 9.27
N LEU A 322 23.29 -24.48 8.26
CA LEU A 322 22.91 -24.63 6.85
C LEU A 322 22.60 -26.10 6.52
N THR A 323 21.48 -26.32 5.85
CA THR A 323 21.16 -27.59 5.20
C THR A 323 22.03 -27.75 3.95
N SER A 324 22.35 -28.99 3.59
CA SER A 324 23.14 -29.33 2.40
C SER A 324 22.66 -30.65 1.80
N GLY A 325 23.00 -30.90 0.54
CA GLY A 325 22.55 -32.06 -0.21
C GLY A 325 21.22 -31.85 -0.94
N LYS A 326 20.91 -32.79 -1.84
CA LYS A 326 19.61 -32.89 -2.52
C LYS A 326 18.68 -33.83 -1.77
N GLY A 327 17.38 -33.55 -1.82
CA GLY A 327 16.34 -34.43 -1.29
C GLY A 327 15.42 -33.75 -0.28
N ASP A 328 14.66 -34.58 0.43
CA ASP A 328 13.66 -34.11 1.40
C ASP A 328 14.32 -33.67 2.71
N ILE A 329 14.05 -32.42 3.07
CA ILE A 329 14.46 -31.81 4.32
C ILE A 329 13.25 -31.75 5.25
N LYS A 330 13.47 -32.15 6.50
CA LYS A 330 12.50 -31.99 7.58
C LYS A 330 13.16 -31.25 8.75
N VAL A 331 12.52 -30.19 9.21
CA VAL A 331 12.97 -29.40 10.35
C VAL A 331 11.84 -29.28 11.36
N ASN A 332 12.18 -29.42 12.63
CA ASN A 332 11.28 -29.15 13.74
C ASN A 332 11.72 -27.82 14.38
N TYR A 333 10.75 -26.96 14.66
CA TYR A 333 11.00 -25.69 15.34
C TYR A 333 10.07 -25.55 16.55
N GLN A 334 10.59 -24.98 17.62
CA GLN A 334 9.85 -24.65 18.82
C GLN A 334 10.36 -23.35 19.43
N CYS A 335 9.44 -22.45 19.78
CA CYS A 335 9.75 -21.26 20.57
C CYS A 335 8.67 -21.01 21.63
N SER A 336 8.97 -20.09 22.55
CA SER A 336 7.96 -19.49 23.44
C SER A 336 8.04 -17.98 23.26
N LEU A 337 6.88 -17.32 23.27
CA LEU A 337 6.77 -15.87 23.19
C LEU A 337 6.34 -15.31 24.55
N ALA A 338 7.00 -15.81 25.60
CA ALA A 338 6.79 -15.39 26.97
C ALA A 338 6.95 -13.88 27.11
N GLY A 339 6.05 -13.26 27.87
CA GLY A 339 6.06 -11.82 28.08
C GLY A 339 5.25 -11.01 27.06
N LEU A 340 4.57 -11.64 26.10
CA LEU A 340 3.53 -10.97 25.30
C LEU A 340 2.16 -11.04 25.99
N ASN A 341 1.33 -9.99 25.85
CA ASN A 341 -0.10 -10.05 26.18
C ASN A 341 -0.89 -10.63 24.99
N ASP A 342 -2.21 -10.43 25.01
CA ASP A 342 -3.14 -10.90 23.98
C ASP A 342 -2.74 -10.39 22.58
N ILE A 343 -2.44 -11.31 21.67
CA ILE A 343 -1.96 -10.95 20.33
C ILE A 343 -2.31 -12.01 19.30
N LYS A 344 -2.59 -11.58 18.06
CA LYS A 344 -2.80 -12.47 16.92
C LYS A 344 -1.57 -12.42 16.03
N LEU A 345 -0.92 -13.56 15.85
CA LEU A 345 0.31 -13.69 15.10
C LEU A 345 0.07 -14.45 13.80
N LYS A 346 0.62 -13.95 12.70
CA LYS A 346 0.86 -14.75 11.50
C LYS A 346 2.30 -15.28 11.54
N LEU A 347 2.49 -16.56 11.23
CA LEU A 347 3.82 -17.18 11.12
C LEU A 347 4.24 -17.28 9.66
N GLU A 348 5.23 -16.50 9.28
CA GLU A 348 5.81 -16.49 7.94
C GLU A 348 7.11 -17.29 7.94
N VAL A 349 7.29 -18.16 6.95
CA VAL A 349 8.49 -19.01 6.81
C VAL A 349 9.06 -18.88 5.40
N THR A 350 10.39 -18.75 5.32
CA THR A 350 11.15 -18.68 4.07
C THR A 350 12.34 -19.63 4.13
N VAL A 351 12.65 -20.28 3.01
CA VAL A 351 13.91 -20.99 2.78
C VAL A 351 14.80 -20.08 1.94
N ARG A 352 16.05 -19.89 2.36
CA ARG A 352 17.00 -18.95 1.76
C ARG A 352 18.34 -19.62 1.50
N ASP A 353 19.08 -19.18 0.50
CA ASP A 353 20.44 -19.64 0.25
C ASP A 353 21.46 -18.97 1.21
N ALA A 354 22.73 -19.36 1.13
CA ALA A 354 23.81 -18.77 1.93
C ALA A 354 24.06 -17.27 1.66
N ASN A 355 23.52 -16.70 0.58
CA ASN A 355 23.64 -15.29 0.22
C ASN A 355 22.40 -14.45 0.59
N ASN A 356 21.51 -14.98 1.43
CA ASN A 356 20.21 -14.40 1.79
C ASN A 356 19.17 -14.34 0.65
N GLN A 357 19.41 -14.97 -0.49
CA GLN A 357 18.41 -15.05 -1.55
C GLN A 357 17.30 -16.01 -1.14
N VAL A 358 16.03 -15.56 -1.18
CA VAL A 358 14.89 -16.43 -0.88
C VAL A 358 14.70 -17.43 -2.02
N LEU A 359 14.67 -18.72 -1.68
CA LEU A 359 14.48 -19.84 -2.60
C LEU A 359 13.04 -20.38 -2.58
N ALA A 360 12.36 -20.29 -1.43
CA ALA A 360 10.95 -20.61 -1.29
C ALA A 360 10.34 -19.89 -0.09
N PHE A 361 9.02 -19.78 -0.09
CA PHE A 361 8.23 -19.21 1.01
C PHE A 361 6.94 -20.01 1.18
N LEU A 362 6.37 -19.99 2.37
CA LEU A 362 5.12 -20.69 2.65
C LEU A 362 3.94 -20.00 1.93
N PRO A 363 3.10 -20.72 1.16
CA PRO A 363 1.93 -20.14 0.49
C PRO A 363 0.98 -19.45 1.46
N ALA A 364 0.29 -18.39 1.01
CA ALA A 364 -0.53 -17.54 1.88
C ALA A 364 -1.71 -18.27 2.54
N ASP A 365 -2.27 -19.27 1.88
CA ASP A 365 -3.33 -20.15 2.39
C ASP A 365 -2.82 -21.19 3.40
N GLU A 366 -1.52 -21.44 3.43
CA GLU A 366 -0.85 -22.33 4.39
C GLU A 366 -0.29 -21.59 5.62
N ILE A 367 -0.25 -20.24 5.62
CA ILE A 367 0.23 -19.43 6.74
C ILE A 367 -0.68 -19.63 7.97
N PRO A 368 -0.19 -20.20 9.08
CA PRO A 368 -1.00 -20.38 10.25
C PRO A 368 -1.14 -19.05 11.01
N VAL A 369 -2.35 -18.81 11.49
CA VAL A 369 -2.66 -17.76 12.46
C VAL A 369 -2.71 -18.38 13.84
N ILE A 370 -1.95 -17.81 14.77
CA ILE A 370 -1.85 -18.22 16.16
C ILE A 370 -2.34 -17.07 17.02
N VAL A 371 -3.28 -17.36 17.92
CA VAL A 371 -3.77 -16.39 18.89
C VAL A 371 -3.15 -16.72 20.23
N LEU A 372 -2.44 -15.75 20.80
CA LEU A 372 -1.98 -15.80 22.17
C LEU A 372 -3.01 -15.09 23.03
N ASN A 373 -3.47 -15.77 24.07
CA ASN A 373 -4.40 -15.25 25.06
C ASN A 373 -3.86 -15.50 26.46
N ARG A 374 -3.85 -14.47 27.29
CA ARG A 374 -3.57 -14.61 28.71
C ARG A 374 -4.79 -15.18 29.42
N ASP A 375 -4.54 -16.20 30.22
CA ASP A 375 -5.51 -16.86 31.10
C ASP A 375 -5.10 -16.74 32.58
N ASP A 376 -4.01 -16.02 32.85
CA ASP A 376 -3.41 -15.84 34.17
C ASP A 376 -3.79 -14.50 34.84
N ILE A 377 -4.69 -13.72 34.22
CA ILE A 377 -5.20 -12.46 34.78
C ILE A 377 -6.53 -12.74 35.49
N ASP A 378 -6.59 -12.43 36.78
CA ASP A 378 -7.82 -12.56 37.58
C ASP A 378 -8.94 -11.64 37.06
N GLU A 379 -10.18 -12.11 37.11
CA GLU A 379 -11.35 -11.34 36.62
C GLU A 379 -11.58 -10.03 37.40
N ASP A 380 -11.12 -9.94 38.64
CA ASP A 380 -11.30 -8.75 39.47
C ASP A 380 -10.09 -7.79 39.45
N ASP A 381 -8.99 -8.15 38.77
CA ASP A 381 -7.80 -7.28 38.67
C ASP A 381 -7.90 -6.30 37.49
N GLU A 382 -8.63 -5.21 37.70
CA GLU A 382 -8.78 -4.14 36.70
C GLU A 382 -7.43 -3.55 36.26
N SER A 383 -6.44 -3.45 37.17
CA SER A 383 -5.12 -2.90 36.85
C SER A 383 -4.33 -3.80 35.92
N ALA A 384 -4.38 -5.12 36.14
CA ALA A 384 -3.76 -6.10 35.26
C ALA A 384 -4.47 -6.16 33.91
N LYS A 385 -5.81 -6.09 33.87
CA LYS A 385 -6.59 -6.03 32.63
C LYS A 385 -6.25 -4.81 31.78
N ASP A 386 -6.19 -3.62 32.37
CA ASP A 386 -5.79 -2.39 31.67
C ASP A 386 -4.35 -2.47 31.16
N SER A 387 -3.42 -2.94 32.00
CA SER A 387 -2.01 -3.14 31.62
C SER A 387 -1.84 -4.17 30.50
N ALA A 388 -2.76 -5.14 30.38
CA ALA A 388 -2.71 -6.18 29.35
C ALA A 388 -3.13 -5.70 27.95
N THR A 389 -3.65 -4.48 27.81
CA THR A 389 -3.95 -3.89 26.49
C THR A 389 -2.70 -3.56 25.67
N GLY A 390 -1.54 -3.44 26.32
CA GLY A 390 -0.24 -3.25 25.68
C GLY A 390 0.31 -4.54 25.08
N ILE A 391 1.39 -4.46 24.28
CA ILE A 391 1.97 -5.66 23.63
C ILE A 391 2.74 -6.54 24.64
N ILE A 392 3.48 -5.92 25.55
CA ILE A 392 4.35 -6.60 26.51
C ILE A 392 3.66 -6.68 27.87
N GLN A 393 3.77 -7.85 28.51
CA GLN A 393 3.30 -8.08 29.87
C GLN A 393 3.95 -7.09 30.84
N ARG A 394 3.16 -6.62 31.81
CA ARG A 394 3.63 -5.70 32.84
C ARG A 394 4.80 -6.31 33.61
N ASN A 395 5.95 -5.63 33.57
CA ASN A 395 7.19 -6.04 34.23
C ASN A 395 7.76 -4.96 35.19
N GLY A 396 6.99 -3.90 35.48
CA GLY A 396 7.37 -2.78 36.35
C GLY A 396 6.75 -2.83 37.76
N LYS A 397 7.36 -2.10 38.70
CA LYS A 397 6.87 -1.93 40.08
C LYS A 397 6.71 -0.43 40.39
N TRP A 398 5.61 -0.06 41.03
CA TRP A 398 5.38 1.30 41.53
C TRP A 398 5.88 1.42 42.97
N SER A 399 6.64 2.49 43.26
CA SER A 399 7.02 2.87 44.61
C SER A 399 6.56 4.31 44.85
N PHE A 400 5.76 4.53 45.88
CA PHE A 400 5.33 5.86 46.28
C PHE A 400 6.16 6.28 47.51
N SER A 401 6.72 7.49 47.45
CA SER A 401 7.48 8.11 48.53
C SER A 401 6.62 9.02 49.38
#